data_AF-A0A538KWV2-F1
#
_entry.id   AF-A0A538KWV2-F1
#
_cell.length_a   1.000
_cell.length_b   1.000
_cell.length_c   1.000
_cell.angle_alpha   90.00
_cell.angle_beta   90.00
_cell.angle_gamma   90.00
#
_symmetry.space_group_name_H-M   'P 1'
#
loop_
_entity.id
_entity.type
_entity.pdbx_description
1 polymer ?
#
loop_
_entity_poly.entity_id
_entity_poly.type
_entity_poly.pdbx_seq_one_letter_code
_entity_poly.pdbx_strand_id
1 'polypeptide(L)'
;MIIIAAVAGLGAWTDKPKVRVREAPRVVEATKPWNAIIEVSRRGRPLDGYKAVLTVIGPRGMERIKAKELGGGRYRVRVRMPQGGFYTYTLVVGDRIAARGTVYSIPK
;
A
#
# COMPACT_ATOMS: atom_id res chain seq x y z
N MET A 1 23.41 3.78 1.90
CA MET A 1 22.58 4.65 2.76
C MET A 1 21.24 3.96 3.00
N ILE A 2 21.01 3.42 4.20
CA ILE A 2 19.78 2.68 4.53
C ILE A 2 18.75 3.71 4.99
N ILE A 3 17.97 4.26 4.07
CA ILE A 3 16.79 5.02 4.45
C ILE A 3 15.82 3.98 5.01
N ILE A 4 15.25 4.19 6.19
CA ILE A 4 14.20 3.34 6.77
C ILE A 4 12.90 4.10 6.52
N ALA A 5 12.03 3.59 5.64
CA ALA A 5 10.68 4.14 5.47
C ALA A 5 9.88 3.74 6.71
N ALA A 6 10.03 4.53 7.76
CA ALA A 6 9.14 4.51 8.90
C ALA A 6 7.78 5.00 8.42
N VAL A 7 6.81 4.08 8.30
CA VAL A 7 5.40 4.45 8.19
C VAL A 7 5.00 4.98 9.58
N ALA A 8 5.28 6.26 9.80
CA ALA A 8 4.88 6.97 11.01
C ALA A 8 3.36 7.20 10.94
N GLY A 9 2.60 6.32 11.59
CA GLY A 9 1.22 6.58 11.94
C GLY A 9 1.19 7.69 12.99
N LEU A 10 0.86 8.92 12.58
CA LEU A 10 0.53 9.99 13.52
C LEU A 10 -0.85 9.73 14.13
N GLY A 11 -0.91 9.70 15.46
CA GLY A 11 -2.14 9.73 16.25
C GLY A 11 -2.43 8.44 17.00
N ALA A 12 -2.31 8.50 18.32
CA ALA A 12 -2.71 7.47 19.29
C ALA A 12 -4.22 7.09 19.18
N TRP A 13 -4.73 6.31 20.15
CA TRP A 13 -6.13 5.85 20.34
C TRP A 13 -6.42 4.35 19.99
N THR A 14 -5.75 3.47 20.75
CA THR A 14 -6.09 2.15 21.35
C THR A 14 -6.90 1.03 20.62
N ASP A 15 -7.75 1.24 19.59
CA ASP A 15 -8.62 0.17 19.07
C ASP A 15 -8.69 -0.01 17.53
N LYS A 16 -7.65 0.41 16.81
CA LYS A 16 -7.64 0.39 15.34
C LYS A 16 -7.15 -0.94 14.75
N PRO A 17 -7.63 -1.31 13.54
CA PRO A 17 -6.96 -2.31 12.72
C PRO A 17 -5.52 -1.86 12.45
N LYS A 18 -4.56 -2.67 12.91
CA LYS A 18 -3.16 -2.61 12.55
C LYS A 18 -3.00 -3.09 11.11
N VAL A 19 -2.56 -2.19 10.25
CA VAL A 19 -2.25 -2.49 8.84
C VAL A 19 -0.75 -2.59 8.67
N ARG A 20 -0.29 -3.69 8.08
CA ARG A 20 1.12 -3.92 7.72
C ARG A 20 1.21 -4.17 6.22
N VAL A 21 2.19 -3.57 5.58
CA VAL A 21 2.50 -3.84 4.16
C VAL A 21 3.81 -4.60 4.14
N ARG A 22 3.77 -5.89 3.81
CA ARG A 22 4.97 -6.76 3.88
C ARG A 22 5.88 -6.63 2.68
N GLU A 23 5.29 -6.37 1.51
CA GLU A 23 6.00 -6.47 0.23
C GLU A 23 5.73 -5.25 -0.64
N ALA A 24 5.98 -4.04 -0.11
CA ALA A 24 6.02 -2.82 -0.94
C ALA A 24 7.48 -2.45 -1.23
N PRO A 25 8.02 -2.80 -2.42
CA PRO A 25 9.33 -2.34 -2.83
C PRO A 25 9.30 -0.82 -2.92
N ARG A 26 10.37 -0.19 -2.43
CA ARG A 26 10.50 1.28 -2.45
C ARG A 26 11.00 1.80 -3.79
N VAL A 27 11.60 0.90 -4.55
CA VAL A 27 12.10 1.13 -5.88
C VAL A 27 11.58 -0.01 -6.74
N VAL A 28 10.92 0.33 -7.84
CA VAL A 28 10.31 -0.64 -8.76
C VAL A 28 10.71 -0.35 -10.18
N GLU A 29 10.94 -1.39 -10.98
CA GLU A 29 11.13 -1.22 -12.42
C GLU A 29 9.83 -0.72 -13.05
N ALA A 30 9.93 0.30 -13.92
CA ALA A 30 8.81 0.69 -14.75
C ALA A 30 8.34 -0.51 -15.59
N THR A 31 7.04 -0.56 -15.87
CA THR A 31 6.31 -1.58 -16.65
C THR A 31 6.18 -2.98 -16.03
N LYS A 32 6.98 -3.31 -15.01
CA LYS A 32 6.94 -4.60 -14.31
C LYS A 32 5.89 -4.57 -13.18
N PRO A 33 4.87 -5.45 -13.23
CA PRO A 33 3.90 -5.52 -12.15
C PRO A 33 4.54 -6.14 -10.91
N TRP A 34 4.20 -5.62 -9.74
CA TRP A 34 4.57 -6.18 -8.45
C TRP A 34 3.33 -6.33 -7.57
N ASN A 35 3.38 -7.28 -6.63
CA ASN A 35 2.29 -7.54 -5.71
C ASN A 35 2.65 -6.93 -4.34
N ALA A 36 1.78 -6.11 -3.78
CA ALA A 36 1.81 -5.67 -2.40
C ALA A 36 0.88 -6.57 -1.58
N ILE A 37 1.39 -7.20 -0.53
CA ILE A 37 0.56 -7.86 0.47
C ILE A 37 0.34 -6.93 1.65
N ILE A 38 -0.94 -6.69 1.93
CA ILE A 38 -1.44 -5.88 3.03
C ILE A 38 -2.06 -6.83 4.04
N GLU A 39 -1.59 -6.79 5.28
CA GLU A 39 -2.16 -7.52 6.41
C GLU A 39 -2.94 -6.54 7.28
N VAL A 40 -4.22 -6.81 7.49
CA VAL A 40 -5.12 -6.06 8.35
C VAL A 40 -5.46 -6.94 9.54
N SER A 41 -5.18 -6.46 10.74
CA SER A 41 -5.43 -7.19 11.98
C SER A 41 -5.91 -6.26 13.08
N ARG A 42 -6.78 -6.69 13.99
CA ARG A 42 -7.20 -5.90 15.17
C ARG A 42 -7.00 -6.75 16.41
N ARG A 43 -6.27 -6.22 17.40
CA ARG A 43 -5.90 -6.96 18.62
C ARG A 43 -5.29 -8.35 18.33
N GLY A 44 -4.50 -8.46 17.26
CA GLY A 44 -3.88 -9.72 16.82
C GLY A 44 -4.78 -10.65 16.02
N ARG A 45 -6.09 -10.37 15.89
CA ARG A 45 -6.98 -11.14 15.03
C ARG A 45 -6.97 -10.60 13.60
N PRO A 46 -6.80 -11.45 12.58
CA PRO A 46 -6.95 -11.01 11.19
C PRO A 46 -8.37 -10.51 10.93
N LEU A 47 -8.50 -9.49 10.06
CA LEU A 47 -9.80 -8.92 9.69
C LEU A 47 -10.06 -9.03 8.20
N ASP A 48 -11.08 -9.81 7.88
CA ASP A 48 -11.61 -10.04 6.54
C ASP A 48 -12.79 -9.11 6.22
N GLY A 49 -13.16 -9.01 4.93
CA GLY A 49 -14.30 -8.24 4.44
C GLY A 49 -14.08 -6.73 4.31
N TYR A 50 -12.86 -6.21 4.49
CA TYR A 50 -12.57 -4.79 4.28
C TYR A 50 -12.29 -4.47 2.81
N LYS A 51 -12.82 -3.33 2.34
CA LYS A 51 -12.47 -2.79 1.02
C LYS A 51 -11.13 -2.07 1.10
N ALA A 52 -10.05 -2.73 0.67
CA ALA A 52 -8.75 -2.10 0.54
C ALA A 52 -8.56 -1.52 -0.88
N VAL A 53 -8.24 -0.22 -0.96
CA VAL A 53 -8.02 0.52 -2.21
C VAL A 53 -6.70 1.27 -2.11
N LEU A 54 -5.79 0.97 -3.03
CA LEU A 54 -4.55 1.72 -3.19
C LEU A 54 -4.77 2.80 -4.24
N THR A 55 -4.67 4.06 -3.83
CA THR A 55 -4.56 5.19 -4.74
C THR A 55 -3.09 5.46 -5.00
N VAL A 56 -2.70 5.60 -6.27
CA VAL A 56 -1.36 5.97 -6.70
C VAL A 56 -1.48 7.25 -7.51
N ILE A 57 -0.64 8.24 -7.22
CA ILE A 57 -0.56 9.52 -7.94
C ILE A 57 0.85 9.64 -8.48
N GLY A 58 0.98 9.76 -9.79
CA GLY A 58 2.26 9.88 -10.47
C GLY A 58 2.22 10.90 -11.60
N PRO A 59 3.26 10.94 -12.45
CA PRO A 59 3.39 11.96 -13.49
C PRO A 59 2.32 11.86 -14.60
N ARG A 60 1.68 10.69 -14.75
CA ARG A 60 0.56 10.48 -15.69
C ARG A 60 -0.82 10.72 -15.08
N GLY A 61 -0.88 11.08 -13.81
CA GLY A 61 -2.12 11.28 -13.07
C GLY A 61 -2.36 10.24 -11.98
N MET A 62 -3.62 10.10 -11.61
CA MET A 62 -4.08 9.30 -10.47
C MET A 62 -4.67 7.97 -10.94
N GLU A 63 -4.24 6.89 -10.33
CA GLU A 63 -4.75 5.54 -10.54
C GLU A 63 -5.30 4.97 -9.22
N ARG A 64 -6.44 4.29 -9.28
CA ARG A 64 -7.04 3.61 -8.12
C ARG A 64 -7.06 2.11 -8.37
N ILE A 65 -6.36 1.37 -7.53
CA ILE A 65 -6.20 -0.07 -7.62
C ILE A 65 -6.91 -0.72 -6.44
N LYS A 66 -7.94 -1.52 -6.73
CA LYS A 66 -8.65 -2.29 -5.71
C LYS A 66 -7.80 -3.50 -5.31
N ALA A 67 -7.63 -3.71 -4.01
CA ALA A 67 -6.99 -4.91 -3.50
C ALA A 67 -7.93 -6.12 -3.66
N LYS A 68 -7.35 -7.28 -3.94
CA LYS A 68 -8.03 -8.56 -3.91
C LYS A 68 -7.83 -9.19 -2.53
N GLU A 69 -8.94 -9.48 -1.85
CA GLU A 69 -8.91 -10.23 -0.59
C GLU A 69 -8.41 -11.65 -0.83
N LEU A 70 -7.53 -12.11 0.06
CA LEU A 70 -6.97 -13.47 0.07
C LEU A 70 -7.46 -14.29 1.27
N GLY A 71 -8.18 -13.67 2.21
CA GLY A 71 -8.60 -14.24 3.48
C GLY A 71 -7.52 -14.16 4.56
N GLY A 72 -7.92 -14.35 5.83
CA GLY A 72 -7.00 -14.33 6.97
C GLY A 72 -6.39 -12.94 7.20
N GLY A 73 -7.14 -11.88 6.90
CA GLY A 73 -6.76 -10.49 7.03
C GLY A 73 -5.80 -10.03 5.95
N ARG A 74 -5.59 -10.80 4.88
CA ARG A 74 -4.62 -10.49 3.83
C ARG A 74 -5.30 -9.98 2.57
N TYR A 75 -4.76 -8.91 2.02
CA TYR A 75 -5.23 -8.27 0.81
C TYR A 75 -4.05 -8.07 -0.13
N ARG A 76 -4.20 -8.45 -1.39
CA ARG A 76 -3.19 -8.31 -2.43
C ARG A 76 -3.54 -7.17 -3.36
N VAL A 77 -2.63 -6.22 -3.51
CA VAL A 77 -2.70 -5.20 -4.55
C VAL A 77 -1.67 -5.51 -5.61
N ARG A 78 -2.08 -5.51 -6.88
CA ARG A 78 -1.15 -5.63 -8.01
C ARG A 78 -0.94 -4.24 -8.60
N VAL A 79 0.28 -3.74 -8.49
CA VAL A 79 0.64 -2.39 -8.96
C VAL A 79 1.53 -2.51 -10.18
N ARG A 80 1.25 -1.73 -11.22
CA ARG A 80 2.08 -1.63 -12.42
C ARG A 80 2.31 -0.16 -12.72
N MET A 81 3.55 0.30 -12.59
CA MET A 81 3.89 1.67 -12.95
C MET A 81 4.14 1.75 -14.46
N PRO A 82 3.47 2.63 -15.21
CA PRO A 82 3.61 2.67 -16.66
C PRO A 82 4.94 3.28 -17.12
N GLN A 83 5.53 4.18 -16.31
CA GLN A 83 6.75 4.91 -16.65
C GLN A 83 7.59 5.20 -15.42
N GLY A 84 8.88 5.52 -15.61
CA GLY A 84 9.75 5.95 -14.52
C GLY A 84 9.31 7.29 -13.90
N GLY A 85 9.60 7.48 -12.63
CA GLY A 85 9.28 8.72 -11.89
C GLY A 85 8.87 8.48 -10.45
N PHE A 86 8.58 9.57 -9.74
CA PHE A 86 8.08 9.52 -8.38
C PHE A 86 6.57 9.30 -8.35
N TYR A 87 6.14 8.33 -7.56
CA TYR A 87 4.74 8.05 -7.32
C TYR A 87 4.45 8.18 -5.83
N THR A 88 3.38 8.88 -5.48
CA THR A 88 2.84 8.91 -4.13
C THR A 88 1.69 7.92 -4.05
N TYR A 89 1.65 7.08 -3.04
CA TYR A 89 0.54 6.17 -2.81
C TYR A 89 -0.17 6.46 -1.50
N THR A 90 -1.48 6.26 -1.50
CA THR A 90 -2.35 6.31 -0.34
C THR A 90 -3.19 5.03 -0.32
N LEU A 91 -2.96 4.19 0.68
CA LEU A 91 -3.75 3.00 0.92
C LEU A 91 -4.91 3.35 1.85
N VAL A 92 -6.12 3.09 1.39
CA VAL A 92 -7.36 3.21 2.15
C VAL A 92 -7.90 1.81 2.42
N VAL A 93 -8.31 1.53 3.65
CA VAL A 93 -8.93 0.26 4.06
C VAL A 93 -10.25 0.59 4.75
N GLY A 94 -11.36 0.16 4.15
CA GLY A 94 -12.70 0.65 4.51
C GLY A 94 -12.81 2.13 4.18
N ASP A 95 -13.21 2.94 5.17
CA ASP A 95 -13.37 4.39 5.02
C ASP A 95 -12.17 5.19 5.58
N ARG A 96 -11.00 4.55 5.74
CA ARG A 96 -9.86 5.16 6.42
C ARG A 96 -8.53 4.97 5.70
N ILE A 97 -7.69 5.99 5.74
CA ILE A 97 -6.31 5.92 5.27
C ILE A 97 -5.50 5.03 6.22
N ALA A 98 -5.01 3.90 5.70
CA ALA A 98 -4.22 2.92 6.42
C ALA A 98 -2.72 3.13 6.28
N ALA A 99 -2.26 3.58 5.11
CA ALA A 99 -0.86 3.89 4.85
C ALA A 99 -0.74 4.95 3.76
N ARG A 100 0.36 5.69 3.77
CA ARG A 100 0.75 6.59 2.69
C ARG A 100 2.27 6.60 2.55
N GLY A 101 2.78 6.84 1.36
CA GLY A 101 4.21 6.93 1.12
C GLY A 101 4.54 7.25 -0.31
N THR A 102 5.83 7.23 -0.63
CA THR A 102 6.34 7.47 -1.98
C THR A 102 7.14 6.26 -2.45
N VAL A 103 7.04 5.95 -3.74
CA VAL A 103 7.81 4.91 -4.42
C VAL A 103 8.44 5.53 -5.65
N TYR A 104 9.70 5.20 -5.90
CA TYR A 104 10.39 5.63 -7.11
C TYR A 104 10.35 4.51 -8.15
N SER A 105 9.84 4.79 -9.34
CA SER A 105 9.92 3.86 -10.45
C SER A 105 11.15 4.21 -11.29
N ILE A 106 12.05 3.25 -11.48
CA ILE A 106 13.21 3.44 -12.34
C ILE A 106 12.74 3.35 -13.80
N PRO A 107 12.98 4.39 -14.63
CA PRO A 107 12.74 4.31 -16.07
C PRO A 107 13.63 3.23 -16.70
N LYS A 108 13.11 2.55 -17.71
CA LYS A 108 13.89 1.57 -18.47
C LYS A 108 14.69 2.27 -19.56
#